data_AF-A0A9W4EAH4-F1
#
_entry.id   AF-A0A9W4EAH4-F1
#
_cell.length_a   1.000
_cell.length_b   1.000
_cell.length_c   1.000
_cell.angle_alpha   90.00
_cell.angle_beta   90.00
_cell.angle_gamma   90.00
#
_symmetry.space_group_name_H-M   'P 1'
#
loop_
_entity.id
_entity.type
_entity.pdbx_description
1 polymer ?
#
loop_
_entity_poly.entity_id
_entity_poly.type
_entity_poly.pdbx_seq_one_letter_code
_entity_poly.pdbx_strand_id
1 'polypeptide(L)'
;MNEDDARRIAARGYCWRLANGEPAPTSAIEFDLGFIVLPVLPPPPPRLPGQPPHMTQPGTAAVVVDKATESATVVPYHGTEGTAAYYRRICS
;
A
#
# COMPACT_ATOMS: atom_id res chain seq x y z
N MET A 1 18.17 -3.37 2.54
CA MET A 1 17.08 -2.38 2.43
C MET A 1 16.21 -2.45 3.68
N ASN A 2 15.91 -1.31 4.30
CA ASN A 2 14.99 -1.21 5.45
C ASN A 2 13.63 -0.58 5.04
N GLU A 3 12.72 -0.40 6.00
CA GLU A 3 11.39 0.20 5.75
C GLU A 3 11.46 1.63 5.17
N ASP A 4 12.39 2.45 5.65
CA ASP A 4 12.55 3.84 5.17
C ASP A 4 13.01 3.88 3.72
N ASP A 5 13.94 3.01 3.35
CA ASP A 5 14.40 2.86 1.98
C ASP A 5 13.26 2.37 1.08
N ALA A 6 12.47 1.39 1.52
CA ALA A 6 11.32 0.89 0.77
C ALA A 6 10.28 2.00 0.52
N ARG A 7 9.94 2.78 1.54
CA ARG A 7 9.04 3.94 1.38
C ARG A 7 9.59 4.98 0.42
N ARG A 8 10.91 5.26 0.49
CA ARG A 8 11.58 6.20 -0.42
C ARG A 8 11.54 5.72 -1.87
N ILE A 9 11.76 4.42 -2.10
CA ILE A 9 11.71 3.82 -3.44
C ILE A 9 10.28 3.84 -3.98
N ALA A 10 9.29 3.44 -3.17
CA ALA A 10 7.89 3.46 -3.56
C ALA A 10 7.42 4.87 -3.94
N ALA A 11 7.80 5.89 -3.16
CA ALA A 11 7.42 7.29 -3.41
C ALA A 11 7.94 7.87 -4.74
N ARG A 12 8.95 7.24 -5.37
CA ARG A 12 9.43 7.64 -6.71
C ARG A 12 8.50 7.18 -7.83
N GLY A 13 7.84 6.03 -7.65
CA GLY A 13 7.00 5.40 -8.67
C GLY A 13 5.50 5.62 -8.47
N TYR A 14 5.06 5.90 -7.24
CA TYR A 14 3.65 6.08 -6.92
C TYR A 14 3.46 6.99 -5.70
N CYS A 15 2.47 7.87 -5.76
CA CYS A 15 2.15 8.81 -4.69
C CYS A 15 0.64 8.81 -4.43
N TRP A 16 0.23 8.18 -3.33
CA TRP A 16 -1.12 8.38 -2.80
C TRP A 16 -1.26 9.81 -2.30
N ARG A 17 -2.42 10.42 -2.53
CA ARG A 17 -2.74 11.75 -2.03
C ARG A 17 -3.94 11.68 -1.10
N LEU A 18 -3.88 12.47 -0.04
CA LEU A 18 -5.02 12.74 0.84
C LEU A 18 -6.06 13.61 0.12
N ALA A 19 -7.25 13.74 0.70
CA ALA A 19 -8.35 14.52 0.12
C ALA A 19 -7.99 16.02 -0.09
N ASN A 20 -7.05 16.54 0.70
CA ASN A 20 -6.54 17.91 0.55
C ASN A 20 -5.42 18.03 -0.51
N GLY A 21 -5.07 16.95 -1.20
CA GLY A 21 -4.04 16.91 -2.23
C GLY A 21 -2.62 16.65 -1.71
N GLU A 22 -2.38 16.67 -0.40
CA GLU A 22 -1.06 16.38 0.17
C GLU A 22 -0.66 14.90 -0.03
N PRO A 23 0.64 14.57 -0.18
CA PRO A 23 1.10 13.19 -0.15
C PRO A 23 0.64 12.47 1.12
N ALA A 24 0.04 11.29 0.96
CA ALA A 24 -0.34 10.49 2.11
C ALA A 24 0.92 9.91 2.78
N PRO A 25 1.01 9.92 4.13
CA PRO A 25 2.04 9.16 4.82
C PRO A 25 1.91 7.68 4.47
N THR A 26 3.03 6.96 4.46
CA THR A 26 3.06 5.54 4.10
C THR A 26 3.64 4.67 5.20
N SER A 27 3.18 3.43 5.27
CA SER A 27 3.77 2.35 6.05
C SER A 27 4.36 1.30 5.11
N ALA A 28 5.36 0.59 5.59
CA ALA A 28 5.95 -0.55 4.89
C ALA A 28 5.79 -1.80 5.76
N ILE A 29 5.41 -2.91 5.14
CA ILE A 29 5.28 -4.20 5.80
C ILE A 29 6.21 -5.17 5.10
N GLU A 30 7.18 -5.70 5.84
CA GLU A 30 8.17 -6.62 5.30
C GLU A 30 7.56 -7.99 4.99
N PHE A 31 8.03 -8.61 3.90
CA PHE A 31 7.78 -10.01 3.57
C PHE A 31 9.04 -10.64 2.94
N ASP A 32 8.96 -11.91 2.52
CA ASP A 32 10.11 -12.70 2.06
C ASP A 32 10.86 -12.09 0.86
N LEU A 33 10.17 -11.51 -0.12
CA LEU A 33 10.80 -10.90 -1.30
C LEU A 33 11.07 -9.40 -1.17
N GLY A 34 10.46 -8.72 -0.19
CA GLY A 34 10.46 -7.27 -0.21
C GLY A 34 9.65 -6.60 0.88
N PHE A 35 9.07 -5.46 0.53
CA PHE A 35 8.11 -4.72 1.36
C PHE A 35 6.84 -4.42 0.57
N ILE A 36 5.71 -4.46 1.27
CA ILE A 36 4.43 -3.94 0.78
C ILE A 36 4.25 -2.56 1.39
N VAL A 37 4.17 -1.53 0.56
CA VAL A 37 3.97 -0.13 0.95
C VAL A 37 2.52 0.26 0.71
N LEU A 38 1.91 0.85 1.75
CA LEU A 38 0.52 1.26 1.77
C LEU A 38 0.38 2.69 2.27
N PRO A 39 -0.66 3.43 1.83
CA PRO A 39 -1.00 4.70 2.44
C PRO A 39 -1.56 4.47 3.85
N VAL A 40 -1.11 5.28 4.80
CA VAL A 40 -1.76 5.41 6.10
C VAL A 40 -2.88 6.42 5.94
N LEU A 41 -4.08 5.92 5.68
CA LEU A 41 -5.27 6.76 5.53
C LEU A 41 -5.80 7.17 6.90
N PRO A 42 -6.28 8.42 7.06
CA PRO A 42 -6.97 8.82 8.27
C PRO A 42 -8.20 7.93 8.48
N PRO A 43 -8.58 7.67 9.75
CA PRO A 43 -9.77 6.88 10.02
C PRO A 43 -10.99 7.56 9.38
N PRO A 44 -11.95 6.77 8.85
CA PRO A 44 -13.17 7.34 8.31
C PRO A 44 -13.91 8.09 9.42
N PRO A 45 -14.63 9.18 9.08
CA PRO A 45 -15.40 9.93 10.05
C PRO A 45 -16.43 9.02 10.77
N PRO A 46 -16.80 9.36 12.02
CA PRO A 46 -17.78 8.60 12.78
C PRO A 46 -19.08 8.47 12.00
N ARG A 47 -19.69 7.28 12.05
CA ARG A 47 -21.01 7.06 11.46
C ARG A 47 -22.08 7.79 12.25
N LEU A 48 -22.97 8.49 11.56
CA LEU A 48 -24.18 9.01 12.16
C LEU A 48 -25.19 7.87 12.40
N PRO A 49 -26.06 7.95 13.43
CA PRO A 49 -27.10 6.96 13.66
C PRO A 49 -27.96 6.76 12.40
N GLY A 50 -28.14 5.50 11.99
CA GLY A 50 -28.92 5.13 10.79
C GLY A 50 -28.14 5.11 9.48
N GLN A 51 -26.85 5.49 9.44
CA GLN A 51 -26.04 5.32 8.22
C GLN A 51 -25.63 3.85 8.01
N PRO A 52 -25.64 3.37 6.76
CA PRO A 52 -25.10 2.05 6.42
C PRO A 52 -23.60 1.99 6.75
N PRO A 53 -23.03 0.77 6.95
CA PRO A 53 -21.59 0.63 7.12
C PRO A 53 -20.83 1.28 5.98
N HIS A 54 -19.67 1.86 6.30
CA HIS A 54 -18.74 2.35 5.28
C HIS A 54 -18.48 1.21 4.29
N MET A 55 -18.79 1.44 3.01
CA MET A 55 -18.33 0.52 1.98
C MET A 55 -16.81 0.50 2.05
N THR A 56 -16.22 -0.69 2.23
CA THR A 56 -14.78 -0.88 2.01
C THR A 56 -14.47 -0.33 0.63
N GLN A 57 -13.61 0.68 0.54
CA GLN A 57 -13.27 1.30 -0.74
C GLN A 57 -12.79 0.22 -1.72
N PRO A 58 -13.12 0.33 -3.03
CA PRO A 58 -12.58 -0.55 -4.06
C PRO A 58 -11.06 -0.67 -3.88
N GLY A 59 -10.56 -1.91 -3.93
CA GLY A 59 -9.24 -2.32 -3.43
C GLY A 59 -8.16 -1.25 -3.61
N THR A 60 -7.63 -0.78 -2.48
CA THR A 60 -6.52 0.17 -2.45
C THR A 60 -5.35 -0.39 -3.28
N ALA A 61 -4.68 0.45 -4.07
CA ALA A 61 -3.42 0.04 -4.67
C ALA A 61 -2.37 -0.16 -3.57
N ALA A 62 -1.53 -1.19 -3.69
CA ALA A 62 -0.32 -1.36 -2.91
C ALA A 62 0.90 -1.18 -3.83
N VAL A 63 2.03 -0.76 -3.27
CA VAL A 63 3.31 -0.79 -3.99
C VAL A 63 4.17 -1.85 -3.35
N VAL A 64 4.62 -2.83 -4.14
CA VAL A 64 5.63 -3.79 -3.71
C VAL A 64 6.99 -3.27 -4.08
N VAL A 65 7.91 -3.22 -3.12
CA VAL A 65 9.32 -2.91 -3.34
C VAL A 65 10.14 -4.17 -3.15
N ASP A 66 10.78 -4.62 -4.22
CA ASP A 66 11.57 -5.84 -4.25
C ASP A 66 12.99 -5.58 -3.72
N LYS A 67 13.46 -6.43 -2.79
CA LYS A 67 14.77 -6.27 -2.16
C LYS A 67 15.95 -6.60 -3.05
N ALA A 68 15.77 -7.51 -4.00
CA ALA A 68 16.86 -7.96 -4.87
C ALA A 68 17.14 -6.94 -5.98
N THR A 69 16.09 -6.30 -6.47
CA THR A 69 16.14 -5.40 -7.64
C THR A 69 16.00 -3.92 -7.28
N GLU A 70 15.60 -3.59 -6.04
CA GLU A 70 15.24 -2.24 -5.61
C GLU A 70 14.20 -1.56 -6.51
N SER A 71 13.35 -2.37 -7.16
CA SER A 71 12.30 -1.92 -8.06
C SER A 71 10.94 -1.81 -7.34
N ALA A 72 10.09 -0.89 -7.80
CA ALA A 72 8.75 -0.68 -7.26
C ALA A 72 7.68 -1.11 -8.29
N THR A 73 6.72 -1.94 -7.85
CA THR A 73 5.61 -2.42 -8.67
C THR A 73 4.27 -2.08 -8.03
N VAL A 74 3.37 -1.44 -8.76
CA VAL A 74 2.00 -1.17 -8.29
C VAL A 74 1.12 -2.40 -8.53
N VAL A 75 0.45 -2.88 -7.49
CA VAL A 75 -0.42 -4.06 -7.53
C VAL A 75 -1.74 -3.79 -6.80
N PRO A 76 -2.83 -4.53 -7.09
CA PRO A 76 -4.02 -4.51 -6.25
C PRO A 76 -3.70 -5.03 -4.84
N TYR A 77 -4.24 -4.37 -3.80
CA TYR A 77 -4.10 -4.86 -2.43
C TYR A 77 -5.14 -5.94 -2.12
N HIS A 78 -4.65 -7.10 -1.69
CA HIS A 78 -5.46 -8.25 -1.30
C HIS A 78 -5.21 -8.67 0.16
N GLY A 79 -4.83 -7.73 1.03
CA GLY A 79 -4.22 -8.04 2.33
C GLY A 79 -2.73 -8.36 2.17
N THR A 80 -1.96 -8.32 3.27
CA THR A 80 -0.50 -8.55 3.23
C THR A 80 -0.13 -9.88 2.57
N GLU A 81 -0.69 -10.99 3.03
CA GLU A 81 -0.41 -12.32 2.50
C GLU A 81 -0.87 -12.50 1.05
N GLY A 82 -2.08 -12.02 0.73
CA GLY A 82 -2.63 -12.10 -0.63
C GLY A 82 -1.84 -11.26 -1.64
N THR A 83 -1.38 -10.08 -1.22
CA THR A 83 -0.54 -9.20 -2.05
C THR A 83 0.83 -9.81 -2.28
N ALA A 84 1.45 -10.40 -1.25
CA ALA A 84 2.71 -11.12 -1.37
C ALA A 84 2.58 -12.32 -2.33
N ALA A 85 1.53 -13.13 -2.18
CA ALA A 85 1.26 -14.27 -3.07
C ALA A 85 1.01 -13.82 -4.52
N TYR A 86 0.26 -12.74 -4.72
CA TYR A 86 0.05 -12.15 -6.04
C TYR A 86 1.35 -11.69 -6.67
N TYR A 87 2.19 -10.96 -5.92
CA TYR A 87 3.49 -10.49 -6.41
C TYR A 87 4.41 -11.64 -6.83
N ARG A 88 4.50 -12.69 -6.00
CA ARG A 88 5.27 -13.90 -6.35
C ARG A 88 4.86 -14.48 -7.70
N ARG A 89 3.55 -14.52 -7.99
CA ARG A 89 3.01 -15.10 -9.23
C ARG A 89 3.33 -14.27 -10.48
N ILE A 90 3.46 -12.96 -10.35
CA ILE A 90 3.72 -12.08 -11.51
C ILE A 90 5.21 -11.83 -11.74
N CYS A 91 6.07 -12.14 -10.76
CA CYS A 91 7.52 -12.00 -10.84
C CYS A 91 8.27 -13.34 -10.93
N SER A 92 7.56 -14.48 -10.84
CA SER A 92 8.04 -15.83 -11.19
C SER A 92 7.96 -16.09 -12.68
#